data_AF-A0A4Y2E5T7-F1
#
_entry.id   AF-A0A4Y2E5T7-F1
#
_cell.length_a   1.000
_cell.length_b   1.000
_cell.length_c   1.000
_cell.angle_alpha   90.00
_cell.angle_beta   90.00
_cell.angle_gamma   90.00
#
_symmetry.space_group_name_H-M   'P 1'
#
loop_
_entity.id
_entity.type
_entity.pdbx_description
1 polymer ?
#
loop_
_entity_poly.entity_id
_entity_poly.type
_entity_poly.pdbx_seq_one_letter_code
_entity_poly.pdbx_strand_id
1 'polypeptide(L)'
;METKRLIKRKATVRKLALKGVNPDLFDEFKSLRSSVKHNIQKDHNTYLRQMENSLVSDPRSSVFKPSTDFDGNDECRSDCVGDLVKIENVTYNDVVLAIKELKSALTVGVDNKPSFIIKGCAEFLIYTLLVLFNLSLKTKVFPEVWKQTRIIPVFKTGDAQNCKNYRPIAILSPFSLRFLKA
;
A
#
# COMPACT_ATOMS: atom_id res chain seq x y z
N MET A 1 -7.66 18.07 -16.21
CA MET A 1 -8.80 18.55 -17.04
C MET A 1 -9.41 17.44 -17.88
N GLU A 2 -8.61 16.72 -18.68
CA GLU A 2 -9.06 15.59 -19.51
C GLU A 2 -9.67 14.44 -18.68
N THR A 3 -9.01 14.04 -17.59
CA THR A 3 -9.42 12.91 -16.74
C THR A 3 -10.78 13.14 -16.05
N LYS A 4 -11.11 14.39 -15.65
CA LYS A 4 -12.45 14.76 -15.14
C LYS A 4 -13.55 14.49 -16.16
N ARG A 5 -13.31 14.92 -17.41
CA ARG A 5 -14.27 14.78 -18.51
C ARG A 5 -14.54 13.30 -18.78
N LEU A 6 -13.48 12.49 -18.82
CA LEU A 6 -13.58 11.03 -18.99
C LEU A 6 -14.32 10.34 -17.83
N ILE A 7 -14.05 10.73 -16.57
CA ILE A 7 -14.75 10.18 -15.40
C ILE A 7 -16.25 10.51 -15.46
N LYS A 8 -16.60 11.78 -15.77
CA LYS A 8 -17.99 12.22 -15.89
C LYS A 8 -18.70 11.51 -17.04
N ARG A 9 -18.07 11.41 -18.21
CA ARG A 9 -18.59 10.67 -19.38
C ARG A 9 -18.83 9.20 -19.05
N LYS A 10 -17.87 8.53 -18.42
CA LYS A 10 -18.00 7.13 -17.96
C LYS A 10 -19.21 6.93 -17.05
N ALA A 11 -19.46 7.86 -16.12
CA ALA A 11 -20.59 7.78 -15.21
C ALA A 11 -21.94 7.93 -15.95
N THR A 12 -22.01 8.84 -16.93
CA THR A 12 -23.19 9.01 -17.79
C THR A 12 -23.46 7.77 -18.63
N VAL A 13 -22.45 7.24 -19.33
CA VAL A 13 -22.59 6.05 -20.18
C VAL A 13 -23.00 4.83 -19.37
N ARG A 14 -22.47 4.65 -18.15
CA ARG A 14 -22.91 3.57 -17.24
C ARG A 14 -24.41 3.66 -16.94
N LYS A 15 -24.92 4.86 -16.65
CA LYS A 15 -26.35 5.07 -16.35
C LYS A 15 -27.23 4.75 -17.55
N LEU A 16 -26.77 5.05 -18.77
CA LEU A 16 -27.49 4.75 -20.01
C LEU A 16 -27.45 3.26 -20.36
N ALA A 17 -26.29 2.61 -20.21
CA ALA A 17 -26.13 1.17 -20.43
C ALA A 17 -27.04 0.34 -19.49
N LEU A 18 -27.17 0.75 -18.22
CA LEU A 18 -28.04 0.10 -17.24
C LEU A 18 -29.55 0.25 -17.56
N LYS A 19 -29.93 1.24 -18.37
CA LYS A 19 -31.32 1.43 -18.83
C LYS A 19 -31.66 0.61 -20.07
N GLY A 20 -30.73 -0.20 -20.59
CA GLY A 20 -30.99 -1.10 -21.73
C GLY A 20 -31.19 -0.39 -23.07
N VAL A 21 -30.74 0.86 -23.21
CA VAL A 21 -31.09 1.72 -24.35
C VAL A 21 -30.32 1.36 -25.63
N ASN A 22 -29.10 0.81 -25.54
CA ASN A 22 -28.30 0.38 -26.69
C ASN A 22 -27.15 -0.57 -26.26
N PRO A 23 -26.94 -1.74 -26.93
CA PRO A 23 -25.82 -2.65 -26.66
C PRO A 23 -24.42 -2.01 -26.81
N ASP A 24 -24.21 -1.04 -27.71
CA ASP A 24 -22.90 -0.40 -27.95
C ASP A 24 -22.40 0.43 -26.76
N LEU A 25 -23.32 0.87 -25.89
CA LEU A 25 -22.99 1.65 -24.68
C LEU A 25 -22.20 0.82 -23.67
N PHE A 26 -22.32 -0.51 -23.70
CA PHE A 26 -21.56 -1.39 -22.82
C PHE A 26 -20.08 -1.42 -23.22
N ASP A 27 -19.79 -1.51 -24.51
CA ASP A 27 -18.42 -1.47 -25.02
C ASP A 27 -17.80 -0.08 -24.88
N GLU A 28 -18.58 0.99 -25.09
CA GLU A 28 -18.14 2.36 -24.78
C GLU A 28 -17.80 2.49 -23.29
N PHE A 29 -18.62 1.95 -22.39
CA PHE A 29 -18.35 1.96 -20.96
C PHE A 29 -17.05 1.20 -20.61
N LYS A 30 -16.80 0.06 -21.24
CA LYS A 30 -15.59 -0.75 -21.03
C LYS A 30 -14.35 0.00 -21.51
N SER A 31 -14.42 0.64 -22.68
CA SER A 31 -13.36 1.49 -23.23
C SER A 31 -13.08 2.71 -22.34
N LEU A 32 -14.14 3.40 -21.89
CA LEU A 32 -14.04 4.54 -20.97
C LEU A 32 -13.48 4.14 -19.60
N ARG A 33 -13.80 2.94 -19.10
CA ARG A 33 -13.22 2.40 -17.86
C ARG A 33 -11.72 2.23 -17.97
N SER A 34 -11.24 1.65 -19.08
CA SER A 34 -9.81 1.48 -19.35
C SER A 34 -9.11 2.83 -19.52
N SER A 35 -9.71 3.75 -20.27
CA SER A 35 -9.16 5.09 -20.51
C SER A 35 -9.06 5.92 -19.22
N VAL A 36 -10.09 5.88 -18.36
CA VAL A 36 -10.07 6.54 -17.05
C VAL A 36 -8.96 5.96 -16.16
N LYS A 37 -8.81 4.62 -16.14
CA LYS A 37 -7.76 3.96 -15.36
C LYS A 37 -6.36 4.41 -15.82
N HIS A 38 -6.13 4.44 -17.13
CA HIS A 38 -4.86 4.87 -17.71
C HIS A 38 -4.54 6.33 -17.37
N ASN A 39 -5.49 7.23 -17.55
CA ASN A 39 -5.27 8.66 -17.30
C ASN A 39 -5.04 8.97 -15.82
N ILE A 40 -5.77 8.32 -14.89
CA ILE A 40 -5.50 8.47 -13.45
C ILE A 40 -4.08 8.01 -13.11
N GLN A 41 -3.64 6.87 -13.66
CA GLN A 41 -2.29 6.37 -13.43
C GLN A 41 -1.23 7.31 -14.00
N LYS A 42 -1.47 7.87 -15.20
CA LYS A 42 -0.58 8.82 -15.85
C LYS A 42 -0.45 10.12 -15.05
N ASP A 43 -1.58 10.68 -14.62
CA ASP A 43 -1.61 11.90 -13.80
C ASP A 43 -0.86 11.69 -12.47
N HIS A 44 -1.06 10.53 -11.84
CA HIS A 44 -0.37 10.16 -10.61
C HIS A 44 1.15 10.01 -10.80
N ASN A 45 1.58 9.30 -11.83
CA ASN A 45 3.00 9.13 -12.12
C ASN A 45 3.67 10.48 -12.46
N THR A 46 2.94 11.38 -13.12
CA THR A 46 3.42 12.73 -13.43
C THR A 46 3.60 13.54 -12.13
N TYR A 47 2.64 13.46 -11.21
CA TYR A 47 2.74 14.10 -9.90
C TYR A 47 3.93 13.60 -9.08
N LEU A 48 4.17 12.28 -9.03
CA LEU A 48 5.32 11.73 -8.32
C LEU A 48 6.65 12.25 -8.88
N ARG A 49 6.81 12.27 -10.21
CA ARG A 49 8.01 12.83 -10.85
C ARG A 49 8.18 14.33 -10.56
N GLN A 50 7.09 15.08 -10.51
CA GLN A 50 7.14 16.50 -10.14
C GLN A 50 7.57 16.69 -8.67
N MET A 51 7.10 15.83 -7.77
CA MET A 51 7.52 15.84 -6.36
C MET A 51 8.99 15.51 -6.22
N GLU A 52 9.47 14.46 -6.90
CA GLU A 52 10.88 14.08 -6.92
C GLU A 52 11.76 15.23 -7.42
N ASN A 53 11.39 15.86 -8.55
CA ASN A 53 12.11 17.01 -9.10
C ASN A 53 12.11 18.22 -8.16
N SER A 54 11.00 18.48 -7.46
CA SER A 54 10.87 19.58 -6.49
C SER A 54 11.73 19.37 -5.25
N LEU A 55 11.83 18.12 -4.76
CA LEU A 55 12.68 17.75 -3.62
C LEU A 55 14.16 17.83 -3.96
N VAL A 56 14.54 17.58 -5.21
CA VAL A 56 15.91 17.74 -5.71
C VAL A 56 16.29 19.22 -5.84
N SER A 57 15.35 20.10 -6.19
CA SER A 57 15.63 21.54 -6.37
C SER A 57 15.63 22.35 -5.07
N ASP A 58 14.75 22.05 -4.11
CA ASP A 58 14.70 22.71 -2.81
C ASP A 58 14.15 21.75 -1.73
N PRO A 59 15.03 21.18 -0.88
CA PRO A 59 14.65 20.24 0.18
C PRO A 59 13.67 20.82 1.21
N ARG A 60 13.54 22.15 1.32
CA ARG A 60 12.65 22.83 2.29
C ARG A 60 11.24 23.09 1.76
N SER A 61 10.97 22.83 0.48
CA SER A 61 9.66 23.03 -0.15
C SER A 61 8.62 21.93 0.16
N SER A 62 8.96 20.94 1.00
CA SER A 62 8.06 19.87 1.42
C SER A 62 6.74 20.44 1.97
N VAL A 63 5.64 20.15 1.27
CA VAL A 63 4.25 20.47 1.69
C VAL A 63 3.87 19.73 2.98
N PHE A 64 4.64 18.71 3.36
CA PHE A 64 4.64 18.15 4.70
C PHE A 64 5.70 18.87 5.53
N LYS A 65 5.27 19.88 6.30
CA LYS A 65 6.13 20.46 7.33
C LYS A 65 6.43 19.36 8.36
N PRO A 66 7.69 18.96 8.57
CA PRO A 66 8.06 18.24 9.77
C PRO A 66 7.84 19.21 10.93
N SER A 67 7.12 18.80 11.96
CA SER A 67 7.12 19.52 13.23
C SER A 67 8.57 19.65 13.69
N THR A 68 9.10 20.86 13.68
CA THR A 68 10.44 21.18 14.18
C THR A 68 10.28 21.66 15.61
N ASP A 69 10.01 20.71 16.50
CA ASP A 69 10.32 20.84 17.93
C ASP A 69 11.25 19.67 18.28
N PHE A 70 12.46 19.70 17.73
CA PHE A 70 13.58 18.95 18.27
C PHE A 70 14.54 19.98 18.82
N ASP A 71 14.29 20.38 20.06
CA ASP A 71 15.30 21.05 20.86
C ASP A 71 16.33 20.00 21.27
N GLY A 72 17.58 20.23 20.88
CA GLY A 72 18.70 19.36 21.18
C GLY A 72 19.24 19.70 22.55
N ASN A 73 18.95 18.85 23.54
CA ASN A 73 19.87 18.38 24.58
C ASN A 73 19.06 17.60 25.61
N ASP A 74 19.04 16.27 25.48
CA ASP A 74 18.81 15.39 26.61
C ASP A 74 19.78 14.22 26.49
N GLU A 75 20.89 14.34 27.21
CA GLU A 75 21.70 13.21 27.60
C GLU A 75 20.86 12.36 28.56
N CYS A 76 20.01 11.52 28.00
CA CYS A 76 19.12 10.68 28.78
C CYS A 76 19.93 9.53 29.41
N ARG A 77 20.44 9.78 30.62
CA ARG A 77 20.68 8.72 31.61
C ARG A 77 19.34 8.11 31.96
N SER A 78 18.90 7.18 31.11
CA SER A 78 17.74 6.35 31.40
C SER A 78 18.23 5.09 32.10
N ASP A 79 18.26 5.14 33.43
CA ASP A 79 18.05 3.93 34.23
C ASP A 79 16.58 3.49 34.08
N CYS A 80 16.17 3.19 32.84
CA CYS A 80 15.00 2.38 32.60
C CYS A 80 15.49 0.93 32.60
N VAL A 81 15.17 0.21 33.67
CA VAL A 81 15.05 -1.25 33.59
C VAL A 81 13.90 -1.50 32.61
N GLY A 82 14.23 -1.44 31.32
CA GLY A 82 13.32 -1.84 30.26
C GLY A 82 13.09 -3.31 30.49
N ASP A 83 11.86 -3.66 30.88
CA ASP A 83 11.43 -5.04 30.92
C ASP A 83 11.90 -5.70 29.63
N LEU A 84 12.80 -6.65 29.78
CA LEU A 84 13.40 -7.39 28.69
C LEU A 84 12.25 -8.19 28.07
N VAL A 85 11.55 -7.62 27.08
CA VAL A 85 10.56 -8.35 26.30
C VAL A 85 11.31 -9.47 25.62
N LYS A 86 11.26 -10.66 26.22
CA LYS A 86 11.77 -11.88 25.63
C LYS A 86 10.86 -12.16 24.44
N ILE A 87 11.33 -11.79 23.26
CA ILE A 87 10.68 -12.17 22.01
C ILE A 87 10.86 -13.68 21.91
N GLU A 88 9.77 -14.42 22.16
CA GLU A 88 9.76 -15.86 22.01
C GLU A 88 9.94 -16.25 20.54
N ASN A 89 10.47 -17.45 20.30
CA ASN A 89 10.60 -17.95 18.94
C ASN A 89 9.21 -18.17 18.34
N VAL A 90 9.05 -17.80 17.07
CA VAL A 90 7.85 -18.08 16.31
C VAL A 90 7.73 -19.60 16.13
N THR A 91 6.55 -20.15 16.43
CA THR A 91 6.25 -21.57 16.24
C THR A 91 5.63 -21.86 14.88
N TYR A 92 5.62 -23.12 14.47
CA TYR A 92 4.97 -23.54 13.24
C TYR A 92 3.48 -23.16 13.20
N ASN A 93 2.78 -23.31 14.34
CA ASN A 93 1.35 -23.00 14.44
C ASN A 93 1.07 -21.51 14.26
N ASP A 94 1.96 -20.64 14.75
CA ASP A 94 1.84 -19.20 14.58
C ASP A 94 1.91 -18.81 13.09
N VAL A 95 2.84 -19.42 12.35
CA VAL A 95 2.95 -19.19 10.90
C VAL A 95 1.73 -19.71 10.15
N VAL A 96 1.20 -20.88 10.53
CA VAL A 96 -0.03 -21.43 9.94
C VAL A 96 -1.21 -20.50 10.19
N LEU A 97 -1.40 -20.03 11.42
CA LEU A 97 -2.46 -19.08 11.77
C LEU A 97 -2.29 -17.78 11.01
N ALA A 98 -1.09 -17.23 10.97
CA ALA A 98 -0.76 -16.00 10.24
C ALA A 98 -1.15 -16.08 8.74
N ILE A 99 -0.85 -17.21 8.08
CA ILE A 99 -1.21 -17.42 6.68
C ILE A 99 -2.73 -17.60 6.50
N LYS A 100 -3.39 -18.33 7.39
CA LYS A 100 -4.85 -18.52 7.35
C LYS A 100 -5.59 -17.18 7.50
N GLU A 101 -5.12 -16.31 8.38
CA GLU A 101 -5.67 -14.98 8.60
C GLU A 101 -5.38 -13.98 7.47
N LEU A 102 -4.58 -14.33 6.46
CA LEU A 102 -4.40 -13.45 5.29
C LEU A 102 -5.77 -13.17 4.64
N LYS A 103 -6.12 -11.89 4.50
CA LYS A 103 -7.31 -11.52 3.73
C LYS A 103 -7.12 -12.04 2.31
N SER A 104 -8.13 -12.72 1.77
CA SER A 104 -8.18 -13.19 0.38
C SER A 104 -8.39 -12.01 -0.58
N ALA A 105 -7.52 -11.03 -0.50
CA ALA A 105 -7.57 -9.83 -1.30
C ALA A 105 -6.77 -10.04 -2.59
N LEU A 106 -7.35 -9.56 -3.70
CA LEU A 106 -6.66 -9.40 -4.98
C LEU A 106 -5.67 -8.24 -4.96
N THR A 107 -5.66 -7.44 -3.89
CA THR A 107 -4.68 -6.37 -3.71
C THR A 107 -3.31 -6.97 -3.51
N VAL A 108 -2.39 -6.49 -4.33
CA VAL A 108 -1.04 -7.01 -4.42
C VAL A 108 -0.08 -6.07 -3.69
N GLY A 109 0.95 -6.58 -3.00
CA GLY A 109 2.01 -5.74 -2.44
C GLY A 109 3.01 -5.26 -3.50
N VAL A 110 4.18 -4.83 -3.05
CA VAL A 110 5.36 -4.59 -3.91
C VAL A 110 5.81 -5.86 -4.64
N ASP A 111 5.61 -7.03 -4.01
CA ASP A 111 6.07 -8.33 -4.50
C ASP A 111 5.26 -8.90 -5.68
N ASN A 112 4.23 -8.20 -6.14
CA ASN A 112 3.30 -8.67 -7.16
C ASN A 112 2.61 -10.03 -6.86
N LYS A 113 2.65 -10.51 -5.61
CA LYS A 113 1.95 -11.74 -5.16
C LYS A 113 0.67 -11.43 -4.38
N PRO A 114 -0.53 -11.79 -4.88
CA PRO A 114 -1.77 -11.68 -4.14
C PRO A 114 -1.87 -12.75 -3.04
N SER A 115 -2.57 -12.42 -1.95
CA SER A 115 -2.69 -13.28 -0.77
C SER A 115 -3.31 -14.67 -1.05
N PHE A 116 -4.14 -14.79 -2.09
CA PHE A 116 -4.74 -16.09 -2.44
C PHE A 116 -3.71 -17.10 -2.97
N ILE A 117 -2.68 -16.63 -3.69
CA ILE A 117 -1.58 -17.48 -4.15
C ILE A 117 -0.76 -17.95 -2.96
N ILE A 118 -0.50 -17.06 -2.00
CA ILE A 118 0.23 -17.39 -0.77
C ILE A 118 -0.53 -18.45 0.03
N LYS A 119 -1.86 -18.37 0.10
CA LYS A 119 -2.70 -19.40 0.72
C LYS A 119 -2.63 -20.73 -0.03
N GLY A 120 -2.68 -20.72 -1.36
CA GLY A 120 -2.58 -21.93 -2.17
C GLY A 120 -1.22 -22.61 -2.09
N CYS A 121 -0.15 -21.86 -1.83
CA CYS A 121 1.21 -22.38 -1.66
C CYS A 121 1.62 -22.51 -0.19
N ALA A 122 0.68 -22.45 0.76
CA ALA A 122 0.99 -22.37 2.18
C ALA A 122 1.89 -23.52 2.65
N GLU A 123 1.62 -24.75 2.20
CA GLU A 123 2.34 -25.97 2.60
C GLU A 123 3.86 -25.86 2.36
N PHE A 124 4.28 -25.22 1.27
CA PHE A 124 5.69 -25.00 0.93
C PHE A 124 6.28 -23.77 1.62
N LEU A 125 5.44 -22.77 1.90
CA LEU A 125 5.88 -21.48 2.45
C LEU A 125 6.02 -21.50 3.97
N ILE A 126 5.23 -22.30 4.69
CA ILE A 126 5.21 -22.28 6.16
C ILE A 126 6.60 -22.54 6.73
N TYR A 127 7.26 -23.62 6.30
CA TYR A 127 8.59 -23.97 6.82
C TYR A 127 9.64 -22.90 6.49
N THR A 128 9.63 -22.40 5.25
CA THR A 128 10.54 -21.34 4.80
C THR A 128 10.36 -20.05 5.61
N LEU A 129 9.10 -19.66 5.86
CA LEU A 129 8.77 -18.47 6.65
C LEU A 129 9.11 -18.64 8.12
N LEU A 130 8.89 -19.81 8.70
CA LEU A 130 9.27 -20.13 10.08
C LEU A 130 10.77 -19.92 10.31
N VAL A 131 11.60 -20.47 9.43
CA VAL A 131 13.05 -20.30 9.49
C VAL A 131 13.43 -18.83 9.32
N LEU A 132 12.83 -18.15 8.35
CA LEU A 132 13.13 -16.75 8.04
C LEU A 132 12.73 -15.81 9.19
N PHE A 133 11.58 -16.02 9.82
CA PHE A 133 11.12 -15.22 10.96
C PHE A 133 12.02 -15.40 12.17
N ASN A 134 12.33 -16.64 12.54
CA ASN A 134 13.22 -16.91 13.67
C ASN A 134 14.65 -16.41 13.41
N LEU A 135 15.13 -16.49 12.17
CA LEU A 135 16.43 -15.91 11.79
C LEU A 135 16.41 -14.38 11.91
N SER A 136 15.36 -13.71 11.43
CA SER A 136 15.16 -12.27 11.55
C SER A 136 15.15 -11.83 13.03
N LEU A 137 14.43 -12.56 13.89
CA LEU A 137 14.40 -12.30 15.33
C LEU A 137 15.76 -12.51 16.00
N LYS A 138 16.45 -13.62 15.68
CA LYS A 138 17.77 -13.94 16.24
C LYS A 138 18.85 -12.92 15.84
N THR A 139 18.83 -12.50 14.58
CA THR A 139 19.80 -11.54 14.04
C THR A 139 19.41 -10.09 14.29
N LYS A 140 18.16 -9.84 14.70
CA LYS A 140 17.55 -8.50 14.78
C LYS A 140 17.57 -7.76 13.44
N VAL A 141 17.61 -8.49 12.32
CA VAL A 141 17.64 -7.93 10.97
C VAL A 141 16.35 -8.28 10.23
N PHE A 142 15.53 -7.25 10.00
CA PHE A 142 14.31 -7.39 9.21
C PHE A 142 14.60 -7.32 7.69
N PRO A 143 14.05 -8.23 6.87
CA PRO A 143 14.30 -8.24 5.42
C PRO A 143 13.97 -6.91 4.73
N GLU A 144 14.90 -6.40 3.94
CA GLU A 144 14.76 -5.09 3.29
C GLU A 144 13.55 -5.02 2.34
N VAL A 145 13.32 -6.09 1.59
CA VAL A 145 12.17 -6.22 0.67
C VAL A 145 10.84 -6.07 1.43
N TRP A 146 10.78 -6.49 2.69
CA TRP A 146 9.59 -6.40 3.52
C TRP A 146 9.38 -5.02 4.15
N LYS A 147 10.39 -4.13 4.11
CA LYS A 147 10.24 -2.72 4.52
C LYS A 147 9.58 -1.88 3.43
N GLN A 148 9.59 -2.37 2.20
CA GLN A 148 8.97 -1.68 1.07
C GLN A 148 7.44 -1.79 1.13
N THR A 149 6.77 -0.70 0.79
CA THR A 149 5.31 -0.62 0.78
C THR A 149 4.82 0.10 -0.47
N ARG A 150 3.69 -0.36 -1.00
CA ARG A 150 3.08 0.26 -2.18
C ARG A 150 2.04 1.28 -1.73
N ILE A 151 2.27 2.56 -2.01
CA ILE A 151 1.32 3.61 -1.68
C ILE A 151 0.29 3.75 -2.81
N ILE A 152 -0.99 3.60 -2.46
CA ILE A 152 -2.13 3.78 -3.37
C ILE A 152 -3.02 4.92 -2.87
N PRO A 153 -3.30 5.95 -3.70
CA PRO A 153 -4.24 6.99 -3.33
C PRO A 153 -5.68 6.44 -3.39
N VAL A 154 -6.42 6.58 -2.29
CA VAL A 154 -7.84 6.25 -2.20
C VAL A 154 -8.65 7.52 -2.02
N PHE A 155 -9.55 7.76 -2.97
CA PHE A 155 -10.44 8.91 -2.93
C PHE A 155 -11.36 8.84 -1.71
N LYS A 156 -11.46 9.95 -0.96
CA LYS A 156 -12.43 10.10 0.12
C LYS A 156 -13.73 10.71 -0.43
N THR A 157 -13.75 12.02 -0.62
CA THR A 157 -14.94 12.82 -0.97
C THR A 157 -14.52 14.16 -1.61
N GLY A 158 -15.46 14.89 -2.23
CA GLY A 158 -15.20 16.21 -2.83
C GLY A 158 -14.80 16.15 -4.31
N ASP A 159 -13.93 17.06 -4.76
CA ASP A 159 -13.41 17.08 -6.12
C ASP A 159 -12.31 16.04 -6.31
N ALA A 160 -12.53 15.06 -7.18
CA ALA A 160 -11.61 13.97 -7.48
C ALA A 160 -10.29 14.41 -8.16
N GLN A 161 -10.07 15.70 -8.37
CA GLN A 161 -8.82 16.20 -8.96
C GLN A 161 -8.04 17.12 -8.06
N ASN A 162 -8.59 17.41 -6.90
CA ASN A 162 -7.80 17.94 -5.83
C ASN A 162 -7.13 16.77 -5.11
N CYS A 163 -5.80 16.69 -5.18
CA CYS A 163 -5.02 15.63 -4.53
C CYS A 163 -5.27 15.55 -3.02
N LYS A 164 -5.66 16.65 -2.37
CA LYS A 164 -6.01 16.70 -0.93
C LYS A 164 -7.22 15.84 -0.56
N ASN A 165 -8.06 15.49 -1.54
CA ASN A 165 -9.26 14.67 -1.35
C ASN A 165 -8.98 13.16 -1.39
N TYR A 166 -7.71 12.77 -1.54
CA TYR A 166 -7.28 11.39 -1.46
C TYR A 166 -6.55 11.15 -0.14
N ARG A 167 -6.69 9.93 0.40
CA ARG A 167 -5.79 9.42 1.43
C ARG A 167 -4.79 8.45 0.80
N PRO A 168 -3.49 8.55 1.10
CA PRO A 168 -2.56 7.48 0.79
C PRO A 168 -2.90 6.26 1.65
N ILE A 169 -2.95 5.08 1.03
CA ILE A 169 -3.00 3.79 1.73
C ILE A 169 -1.71 3.05 1.40
N ALA A 170 -0.96 2.69 2.43
CA ALA A 170 0.22 1.85 2.31
C ALA A 170 -0.21 0.36 2.25
N ILE A 171 0.14 -0.32 1.16
CA ILE A 171 -0.07 -1.76 1.00
C ILE A 171 1.26 -2.46 1.19
N LEU A 172 1.41 -3.08 2.36
CA LEU A 172 2.58 -3.88 2.70
C LEU A 172 2.53 -5.25 2.03
N SER A 173 3.70 -5.88 1.91
CA SER A 173 3.78 -7.32 1.60
C SER A 173 2.97 -8.13 2.62
N PRO A 174 2.21 -9.16 2.18
CA PRO A 174 1.51 -10.07 3.08
C PRO A 174 2.42 -10.69 4.15
N PHE A 175 3.68 -10.95 3.81
CA PHE A 175 4.67 -11.52 4.74
C PHE A 175 5.10 -10.49 5.78
N SER A 176 5.41 -9.26 5.35
CA SER A 176 5.75 -8.14 6.23
C SER A 176 4.64 -7.83 7.24
N LEU A 177 3.39 -7.76 6.75
CA LEU A 177 2.22 -7.48 7.59
C LEU A 177 1.99 -8.55 8.68
N ARG A 178 2.42 -9.80 8.42
CA ARG A 178 2.29 -10.89 9.39
C ARG A 178 3.44 -10.93 10.38
N PHE A 179 4.66 -10.64 9.93
CA PHE A 179 5.82 -10.53 10.82
C PHE A 179 5.63 -9.43 11.87
N LEU A 180 5.10 -8.26 11.50
CA LEU A 180 4.89 -7.13 12.42
C LEU A 180 3.75 -7.35 13.45
N LYS A 181 3.01 -8.45 13.33
CA LYS A 181 1.88 -8.79 14.20
C LYS A 181 2.13 -9.99 15.11
N ALA A 182 3.23 -10.70 14.87
CA ALA A 182 3.74 -11.74 15.75
C ALA A 182 4.59 -11.08 16.85
#